data_AF-A0A2H5FKR6-F1
#
_entry.id   AF-A0A2H5FKR6-F1
#
_cell.length_a   1.000
_cell.length_b   1.000
_cell.length_c   1.000
_cell.angle_alpha   90.00
_cell.angle_beta   90.00
_cell.angle_gamma   90.00
#
_symmetry.space_group_name_H-M   'P 1'
#
loop_
_entity.id
_entity.type
_entity.pdbx_description
1 polymer ?
#
loop_
_entity_poly.entity_id
_entity_poly.type
_entity_poly.pdbx_seq_one_letter_code
_entity_poly.pdbx_strand_id
1 'polypeptide(L)'
;MREKNETAAYLQALKANPIDSSDFILLTTALLKKELGEKVKQEVDEIMTLYLHLEKDKAILAIEKICETHREISENHLLSTTIVEAKKRVTDNPIENQSRRYFETRFATNLFESMEEESPVFYDGMQKLSDLVKELNPGLYDKDIGKGKDDVAITTMEGAKSVVGTIRELGDTTPDFTLKRNAVRRNSPAAYKTKDRLNDPVRGTNEENNVFSQNPGIMKSIHAMPFNERTSEEQNRIVDSYALNPAVKDGYSATKIHVPFVNSVSGTAFSTVTLAGAFIEKHPQDPDLQEHVDNIILTFVARAVNEGFHSLREIMDVFKEPAVQKVINDHKVELRIKYPPEVLNKSFQEAVQYSTKICLGRCVKDELQNIHEHIGKPEVSAKGKPHKPPFPTELGIRENKVTGPRVEEALREMAKNNPQQALESAQRFLAWKNYHHRNFNVKGIKELVGELKPKSSLLDSFKKMKDELQTTKKEEMLNTESTRQDMNKTF
;
A
#
# COMPACT_ATOMS: atom_id res chain seq x y z
N MET A 1 -21.55 -14.76 -13.38
CA MET A 1 -20.46 -14.31 -14.29
C MET A 1 -19.42 -13.44 -13.58
N ARG A 2 -19.80 -12.50 -12.69
CA ARG A 2 -18.84 -11.71 -11.85
C ARG A 2 -17.92 -12.58 -10.98
N GLU A 3 -18.43 -13.65 -10.36
CA GLU A 3 -17.62 -14.50 -9.45
C GLU A 3 -16.46 -15.25 -10.12
N LYS A 4 -16.63 -15.71 -11.37
CA LYS A 4 -15.57 -16.41 -12.11
C LYS A 4 -14.40 -15.48 -12.50
N ASN A 5 -14.61 -14.16 -12.52
CA ASN A 5 -13.57 -13.20 -12.89
C ASN A 5 -12.58 -12.94 -11.74
N GLU A 6 -13.01 -13.03 -10.48
CA GLU A 6 -12.17 -12.71 -9.32
C GLU A 6 -11.16 -13.83 -8.99
N THR A 7 -11.59 -15.10 -8.95
CA THR A 7 -10.65 -16.23 -8.76
C THR A 7 -9.55 -16.21 -9.84
N ALA A 8 -9.93 -15.97 -11.10
CA ALA A 8 -8.98 -15.86 -12.20
C ALA A 8 -8.02 -14.67 -12.02
N ALA A 9 -8.52 -13.53 -11.53
CA ALA A 9 -7.70 -12.36 -11.23
C ALA A 9 -6.68 -12.64 -10.11
N TYR A 10 -7.07 -13.29 -9.02
CA TYR A 10 -6.14 -13.65 -7.94
C TYR A 10 -5.07 -14.63 -8.41
N LEU A 11 -5.46 -15.68 -9.14
CA LEU A 11 -4.50 -16.64 -9.71
C LEU A 11 -3.51 -15.98 -10.67
N GLN A 12 -3.97 -15.03 -11.49
CA GLN A 12 -3.08 -14.30 -12.39
C GLN A 12 -2.19 -13.30 -11.63
N ALA A 13 -2.72 -12.62 -10.60
CA ALA A 13 -1.96 -11.71 -9.75
C ALA A 13 -0.85 -12.45 -8.99
N LEU A 14 -1.11 -13.67 -8.51
CA LEU A 14 -0.10 -14.51 -7.84
C LEU A 14 1.09 -14.86 -8.74
N LYS A 15 0.98 -14.73 -10.07
CA LYS A 15 2.10 -14.93 -11.01
C LYS A 15 3.06 -13.72 -11.10
N ALA A 16 2.74 -12.59 -10.48
CA ALA A 16 3.57 -11.39 -10.54
C ALA A 16 5.00 -11.64 -10.06
N ASN A 17 5.98 -11.01 -10.70
CA ASN A 17 7.38 -11.05 -10.31
C ASN A 17 7.97 -9.62 -10.27
N PRO A 18 8.43 -9.10 -9.12
CA PRO A 18 8.44 -9.74 -7.81
C PRO A 18 7.04 -9.81 -7.16
N ILE A 19 6.89 -10.75 -6.23
CA ILE A 19 5.79 -10.84 -5.26
C ILE A 19 6.40 -10.78 -3.85
N ASP A 20 5.87 -9.92 -2.99
CA ASP A 20 6.29 -9.86 -1.58
C ASP A 20 5.33 -10.69 -0.70
N SER A 21 5.68 -10.88 0.58
CA SER A 21 4.85 -11.67 1.50
C SER A 21 3.48 -11.02 1.74
N SER A 22 3.38 -9.71 1.65
CA SER A 22 2.14 -8.97 1.81
C SER A 22 1.17 -9.29 0.67
N ASP A 23 1.68 -9.23 -0.56
CA ASP A 23 0.95 -9.60 -1.77
C ASP A 23 0.51 -11.07 -1.71
N PHE A 24 1.42 -11.98 -1.33
CA PHE A 24 1.12 -13.40 -1.18
C PHE A 24 0.02 -13.65 -0.15
N ILE A 25 0.13 -13.08 1.06
CA ILE A 25 -0.85 -13.29 2.15
C ILE A 25 -2.22 -12.75 1.73
N LEU A 26 -2.28 -11.52 1.22
CA LEU A 26 -3.55 -10.89 0.82
C LEU A 26 -4.24 -11.69 -0.29
N LEU A 27 -3.53 -11.96 -1.40
CA LEU A 27 -4.09 -12.63 -2.56
C LEU A 27 -4.50 -14.07 -2.25
N THR A 28 -3.64 -14.81 -1.54
CA THR A 28 -3.92 -16.23 -1.23
C THR A 28 -5.05 -16.36 -0.22
N THR A 29 -5.10 -15.51 0.81
CA THR A 29 -6.20 -15.53 1.79
C THR A 29 -7.55 -15.20 1.12
N ALA A 30 -7.58 -14.20 0.24
CA ALA A 30 -8.79 -13.86 -0.51
C ALA A 30 -9.24 -15.01 -1.44
N LEU A 31 -8.28 -15.64 -2.13
CA LEU A 31 -8.53 -16.81 -2.96
C LEU A 31 -9.11 -17.97 -2.13
N LEU A 32 -8.49 -18.32 -1.00
CA LEU A 32 -8.96 -19.40 -0.12
C LEU A 32 -10.35 -19.11 0.46
N LYS A 33 -10.58 -17.88 0.93
CA LYS A 33 -11.91 -17.45 1.40
C LYS A 33 -12.97 -17.62 0.32
N LYS A 34 -12.63 -17.33 -0.94
CA LYS A 34 -13.57 -17.43 -2.06
C LYS A 34 -13.86 -18.89 -2.46
N GLU A 35 -12.84 -19.74 -2.48
CA GLU A 35 -13.00 -21.16 -2.88
C GLU A 35 -13.64 -22.01 -1.78
N LEU A 36 -13.39 -21.69 -0.50
CA LEU A 36 -13.82 -22.52 0.65
C LEU A 36 -14.98 -21.89 1.44
N GLY A 37 -15.23 -20.60 1.30
CA GLY A 37 -16.33 -19.89 1.96
C GLY A 37 -16.24 -19.96 3.49
N GLU A 38 -17.37 -20.20 4.15
CA GLU A 38 -17.47 -20.27 5.61
C GLU A 38 -16.63 -21.42 6.23
N LYS A 39 -16.20 -22.42 5.45
CA LYS A 39 -15.41 -23.57 5.95
C LYS A 39 -14.08 -23.18 6.58
N VAL A 40 -13.52 -22.03 6.17
CA VAL A 40 -12.21 -21.55 6.62
C VAL A 40 -12.30 -20.20 7.32
N LYS A 41 -13.49 -19.80 7.79
CA LYS A 41 -13.71 -18.47 8.34
C LYS A 41 -12.79 -18.19 9.53
N GLN A 42 -12.65 -19.14 10.45
CA GLN A 42 -11.82 -18.97 11.65
C GLN A 42 -10.33 -18.87 11.28
N GLU A 43 -9.88 -19.70 10.36
CA GLU A 43 -8.50 -19.71 9.87
C GLU A 43 -8.17 -18.42 9.09
N VAL A 44 -9.13 -17.91 8.31
CA VAL A 44 -9.01 -16.61 7.62
C VAL A 44 -8.93 -15.47 8.63
N ASP A 45 -9.81 -15.44 9.65
CA ASP A 45 -9.78 -14.42 10.70
C ASP A 45 -8.44 -14.45 11.48
N GLU A 46 -7.88 -15.65 11.71
CA GLU A 46 -6.55 -15.83 12.29
C GLU A 46 -5.46 -15.25 11.37
N ILE A 47 -5.47 -15.58 10.07
CA ILE A 47 -4.50 -15.04 9.10
C ILE A 47 -4.55 -13.52 9.06
N MET A 48 -5.76 -12.93 9.06
CA MET A 48 -5.94 -11.49 9.06
C MET A 48 -5.36 -10.83 10.32
N THR A 49 -5.53 -11.46 11.48
CA THR A 49 -4.96 -11.01 12.76
C THR A 49 -3.44 -11.12 12.77
N LEU A 50 -2.88 -12.23 12.29
CA LEU A 50 -1.44 -12.41 12.14
C LEU A 50 -0.85 -11.38 11.18
N TYR A 51 -1.55 -11.11 10.08
CA TYR A 51 -1.16 -10.09 9.11
C TYR A 51 -1.19 -8.68 9.73
N LEU A 52 -2.23 -8.31 10.48
CA LEU A 52 -2.29 -7.04 11.22
C LEU A 52 -1.04 -6.83 12.09
N HIS A 53 -0.66 -7.86 12.85
CA HIS A 53 0.49 -7.83 13.75
C HIS A 53 1.87 -8.01 13.08
N LEU A 54 1.92 -8.08 11.74
CA LEU A 54 3.15 -8.29 10.97
C LEU A 54 3.82 -9.65 11.28
N GLU A 55 3.04 -10.66 11.66
CA GLU A 55 3.51 -12.04 11.90
C GLU A 55 3.46 -12.86 10.60
N LYS A 56 4.17 -12.40 9.57
CA LYS A 56 4.09 -12.90 8.20
C LYS A 56 4.34 -14.41 8.08
N ASP A 57 5.38 -14.91 8.75
CA ASP A 57 5.74 -16.33 8.69
C ASP A 57 4.61 -17.22 9.24
N LYS A 58 3.98 -16.79 10.35
CA LYS A 58 2.84 -17.51 10.92
C LYS A 58 1.62 -17.44 10.00
N ALA A 59 1.35 -16.29 9.39
CA ALA A 59 0.27 -16.14 8.43
C ALA A 59 0.46 -17.06 7.21
N ILE A 60 1.69 -17.17 6.69
CA ILE A 60 2.03 -18.08 5.58
C ILE A 60 1.84 -19.54 6.02
N LEU A 61 2.30 -19.92 7.22
CA LEU A 61 2.09 -21.27 7.75
C LEU A 61 0.60 -21.62 7.91
N ALA A 62 -0.22 -20.67 8.36
CA ALA A 62 -1.67 -20.85 8.45
C ALA A 62 -2.30 -21.04 7.06
N ILE A 63 -1.87 -20.29 6.05
CA ILE A 63 -2.27 -20.48 4.64
C ILE A 63 -1.89 -21.88 4.14
N GLU A 64 -0.67 -22.34 4.41
CA GLU A 64 -0.22 -23.67 4.00
C GLU A 64 -1.04 -24.78 4.63
N LYS A 65 -1.34 -24.64 5.92
CA LYS A 65 -2.21 -25.59 6.64
C LYS A 65 -3.57 -25.70 5.95
N ILE A 66 -4.19 -24.57 5.56
CA ILE A 66 -5.45 -24.60 4.80
C ILE A 66 -5.26 -25.35 3.47
N CYS A 67 -4.18 -25.08 2.75
CA CYS A 67 -3.91 -25.73 1.46
C CYS A 67 -3.72 -27.25 1.59
N GLU A 68 -3.18 -27.73 2.71
CA GLU A 68 -2.96 -29.14 2.99
C GLU A 68 -4.22 -29.86 3.51
N THR A 69 -5.03 -29.19 4.33
CA THR A 69 -6.18 -29.82 5.00
C THR A 69 -7.45 -29.83 4.15
N HIS A 70 -7.58 -28.92 3.20
CA HIS A 70 -8.77 -28.81 2.34
C HIS A 70 -8.53 -29.42 0.95
N ARG A 71 -9.18 -30.56 0.70
CA ARG A 71 -9.04 -31.33 -0.57
C ARG A 71 -9.41 -30.51 -1.80
N GLU A 72 -10.37 -29.60 -1.66
CA GLU A 72 -10.79 -28.68 -2.73
C GLU A 72 -9.64 -27.80 -3.24
N ILE A 73 -8.62 -27.56 -2.41
CA ILE A 73 -7.40 -26.85 -2.78
C ILE A 73 -6.31 -27.84 -3.19
N SER A 74 -6.02 -28.84 -2.35
CA SER A 74 -4.89 -29.76 -2.57
C SER A 74 -5.05 -30.62 -3.83
N GLU A 75 -6.28 -31.02 -4.16
CA GLU A 75 -6.58 -31.83 -5.36
C GLU A 75 -6.79 -30.96 -6.62
N ASN A 76 -6.97 -29.65 -6.44
CA ASN A 76 -7.05 -28.72 -7.56
C ASN A 76 -5.65 -28.30 -8.02
N HIS A 77 -5.14 -29.01 -9.04
CA HIS A 77 -3.78 -28.82 -9.54
C HIS A 77 -3.46 -27.36 -9.91
N LEU A 78 -4.42 -26.62 -10.49
CA LEU A 78 -4.20 -25.22 -10.86
C LEU A 78 -4.02 -24.34 -9.62
N LEU A 79 -4.90 -24.46 -8.63
CA LEU A 79 -4.84 -23.68 -7.38
C LEU A 79 -3.56 -24.01 -6.61
N SER A 80 -3.36 -25.29 -6.29
CA SER A 80 -2.23 -25.77 -5.51
C SER A 80 -0.89 -25.38 -6.15
N THR A 81 -0.71 -25.63 -7.45
CA THR A 81 0.56 -25.30 -8.13
C THR A 81 0.79 -23.80 -8.16
N THR A 82 -0.25 -22.98 -8.43
CA THR A 82 -0.10 -21.52 -8.46
C THR A 82 0.32 -20.97 -7.10
N ILE A 83 -0.29 -21.44 -6.01
CA ILE A 83 0.03 -21.00 -4.64
C ILE A 83 1.46 -21.42 -4.27
N VAL A 84 1.84 -22.67 -4.52
CA VAL A 84 3.19 -23.19 -4.24
C VAL A 84 4.26 -22.43 -5.02
N GLU A 85 4.05 -22.18 -6.32
CA GLU A 85 5.00 -21.43 -7.15
C GLU A 85 5.04 -19.94 -6.81
N ALA A 86 3.93 -19.35 -6.35
CA ALA A 86 3.94 -17.99 -5.81
C ALA A 86 4.78 -17.91 -4.53
N LYS A 87 4.58 -18.83 -3.59
CA LYS A 87 5.34 -18.89 -2.33
C LYS A 87 6.85 -18.96 -2.59
N LYS A 88 7.30 -19.83 -3.51
CA LYS A 88 8.73 -19.99 -3.85
C LYS A 88 9.39 -18.70 -4.36
N ARG A 89 8.60 -17.77 -4.91
CA ARG A 89 9.07 -16.49 -5.47
C ARG A 89 8.91 -15.32 -4.49
N VAL A 90 8.30 -15.54 -3.32
CA VAL A 90 8.14 -14.51 -2.31
C VAL A 90 9.51 -13.99 -1.89
N THR A 91 9.72 -12.71 -2.14
CA THR A 91 10.94 -12.00 -1.74
C THR A 91 10.55 -10.69 -1.08
N ASP A 92 10.79 -10.61 0.23
CA ASP A 92 10.52 -9.39 0.98
C ASP A 92 11.64 -8.38 0.79
N ASN A 93 11.26 -7.18 0.35
CA ASN A 93 12.10 -6.00 0.45
C ASN A 93 11.42 -5.01 1.40
N PRO A 94 11.96 -4.75 2.61
CA PRO A 94 11.34 -3.84 3.57
C PRO A 94 11.24 -2.39 3.06
N ILE A 95 11.97 -2.07 1.98
CA ILE A 95 11.90 -0.78 1.30
C ILE A 95 10.73 -0.74 0.29
N GLU A 96 10.32 -1.89 -0.24
CA GLU A 96 9.35 -2.01 -1.34
C GLU A 96 8.11 -2.82 -0.91
N ASN A 97 7.29 -2.25 -0.02
CA ASN A 97 6.20 -2.95 0.66
C ASN A 97 4.81 -2.29 0.44
N GLN A 98 4.47 -2.01 -0.82
CA GLN A 98 3.32 -1.17 -1.18
C GLN A 98 2.00 -1.66 -0.59
N SER A 99 1.73 -2.97 -0.68
CA SER A 99 0.48 -3.55 -0.16
C SER A 99 0.37 -3.47 1.36
N ARG A 100 1.49 -3.63 2.08
CA ARG A 100 1.53 -3.44 3.53
C ARG A 100 1.25 -1.98 3.89
N ARG A 101 1.86 -1.04 3.16
CA ARG A 101 1.62 0.40 3.35
C ARG A 101 0.14 0.73 3.16
N TYR A 102 -0.42 0.25 2.07
CA TYR A 102 -1.83 0.44 1.73
C TYR A 102 -2.72 -0.06 2.87
N PHE A 103 -2.49 -1.30 3.32
CA PHE A 103 -3.24 -1.90 4.41
C PHE A 103 -3.17 -1.08 5.69
N GLU A 104 -1.98 -0.70 6.17
CA GLU A 104 -1.84 0.06 7.42
C GLU A 104 -2.53 1.43 7.35
N THR A 105 -2.44 2.09 6.19
CA THR A 105 -3.14 3.37 5.94
C THR A 105 -4.65 3.18 6.05
N ARG A 106 -5.20 2.22 5.30
CA ARG A 106 -6.65 1.93 5.30
C ARG A 106 -7.15 1.45 6.65
N PHE A 107 -6.34 0.67 7.35
CA PHE A 107 -6.64 0.24 8.71
C PHE A 107 -6.80 1.43 9.64
N ALA A 108 -5.87 2.37 9.60
CA ALA A 108 -5.96 3.58 10.40
C ALA A 108 -7.13 4.49 9.99
N THR A 109 -7.41 4.63 8.69
CA THR A 109 -8.59 5.38 8.21
C THR A 109 -9.89 4.76 8.70
N ASN A 110 -10.08 3.46 8.49
CA ASN A 110 -11.30 2.77 8.90
C ASN A 110 -11.44 2.74 10.43
N LEU A 111 -10.33 2.71 11.17
CA LEU A 111 -10.36 2.82 12.63
C LEU A 111 -10.88 4.19 13.08
N PHE A 112 -10.47 5.29 12.44
CA PHE A 112 -11.02 6.61 12.70
C PHE A 112 -12.53 6.67 12.46
N GLU A 113 -12.97 6.18 11.31
CA GLU A 113 -14.40 6.14 10.96
C GLU A 113 -15.21 5.34 12.01
N SER A 114 -14.69 4.18 12.46
CA SER A 114 -15.38 3.37 13.46
C SER A 114 -15.49 4.04 14.83
N MET A 115 -14.47 4.77 15.28
CA MET A 115 -14.48 5.40 16.62
C MET A 115 -15.57 6.49 16.72
N GLU A 116 -15.81 7.22 15.64
CA GLU A 116 -16.86 8.23 15.58
C GLU A 116 -18.27 7.61 15.64
N GLU A 117 -18.44 6.41 15.08
CA GLU A 117 -19.72 5.70 15.04
C GLU A 117 -20.00 4.91 16.34
N GLU A 118 -18.97 4.34 16.97
CA GLU A 118 -19.11 3.37 18.05
C GLU A 118 -19.14 3.98 19.46
N SER A 119 -18.48 5.12 19.68
CA SER A 119 -18.30 5.69 21.03
C SER A 119 -19.10 6.98 21.25
N PRO A 120 -20.17 6.97 22.08
CA PRO A 120 -20.97 8.16 22.35
C PRO A 120 -20.22 9.23 23.15
N VAL A 121 -19.12 8.85 23.82
CA VAL A 121 -18.29 9.72 24.67
C VAL A 121 -16.97 10.12 24.00
N PHE A 122 -16.78 9.78 22.71
CA PHE A 122 -15.56 10.06 21.97
C PHE A 122 -15.17 11.54 22.04
N TYR A 123 -16.08 12.42 21.61
CA TYR A 123 -15.84 13.86 21.54
C TYR A 123 -15.69 14.51 22.92
N ASP A 124 -16.44 14.03 23.91
CA ASP A 124 -16.30 14.47 25.30
C ASP A 124 -14.91 14.14 25.87
N GLY A 125 -14.40 12.92 25.63
CA GLY A 125 -13.05 12.53 26.02
C GLY A 125 -11.97 13.37 25.34
N MET A 126 -12.14 13.67 24.04
CA MET A 126 -11.21 14.52 23.30
C MET A 126 -11.25 15.97 23.76
N GLN A 127 -12.41 16.48 24.17
CA GLN A 127 -12.53 17.79 24.78
C GLN A 127 -11.77 17.85 26.11
N LYS A 128 -12.00 16.89 27.01
CA LYS A 128 -11.28 16.81 28.30
C LYS A 128 -9.77 16.69 28.09
N LEU A 129 -9.33 15.95 27.08
CA LEU A 129 -7.90 15.86 26.72
C LEU A 129 -7.36 17.22 26.25
N SER A 130 -8.12 17.94 25.42
CA SER A 130 -7.78 19.29 24.96
C SER A 130 -7.58 20.26 26.12
N ASP A 131 -8.50 20.23 27.08
CA ASP A 131 -8.44 21.06 28.29
C ASP A 131 -7.19 20.75 29.11
N LEU A 132 -6.86 19.46 29.27
CA LEU A 132 -5.62 19.03 29.93
C LEU A 132 -4.36 19.52 29.19
N VAL A 133 -4.34 19.45 27.86
CA VAL A 133 -3.22 19.99 27.06
C VAL A 133 -3.07 21.49 27.29
N LYS A 134 -4.17 22.24 27.31
CA LYS A 134 -4.18 23.69 27.59
C LYS A 134 -3.63 24.01 28.98
N GLU A 135 -4.00 23.22 30.00
CA GLU A 135 -3.46 23.37 31.36
C GLU A 135 -1.95 23.08 31.42
N LEU A 136 -1.47 22.06 30.72
CA LEU A 136 -0.07 21.66 30.73
C LEU A 136 0.81 22.63 29.92
N ASN A 137 0.32 23.13 28.79
CA ASN A 137 1.02 24.07 27.94
C ASN A 137 0.05 24.94 27.11
N PRO A 138 -0.31 26.15 27.61
CA PRO A 138 -1.25 27.04 26.92
C PRO A 138 -0.81 27.44 25.51
N GLY A 139 0.49 27.60 25.27
CA GLY A 139 1.02 28.06 23.98
C GLY A 139 0.80 27.07 22.82
N LEU A 140 0.66 25.77 23.12
CA LEU A 140 0.35 24.75 22.11
C LEU A 140 -1.13 24.76 21.72
N TYR A 141 -2.00 25.00 22.70
CA TYR A 141 -3.44 25.10 22.48
C TYR A 141 -3.76 26.21 21.48
N ASP A 142 -3.17 27.39 21.65
CA ASP A 142 -3.45 28.56 20.80
C ASP A 142 -2.97 28.39 19.34
N LYS A 143 -1.92 27.60 19.13
CA LYS A 143 -1.26 27.40 17.83
C LYS A 143 -1.97 26.34 16.97
N ASP A 144 -2.26 25.17 17.53
CA ASP A 144 -2.62 23.98 16.75
C ASP A 144 -4.06 23.49 16.96
N ILE A 145 -4.70 23.82 18.09
CA ILE A 145 -6.09 23.44 18.41
C ILE A 145 -7.03 24.63 18.23
N GLY A 146 -6.68 25.78 18.82
CA GLY A 146 -7.53 26.97 18.91
C GLY A 146 -7.39 27.99 17.78
N LYS A 147 -6.26 28.01 17.04
CA LYS A 147 -5.89 29.10 16.10
C LYS A 147 -6.22 30.50 16.65
N GLY A 148 -5.88 30.77 17.91
CA GLY A 148 -6.18 32.04 18.59
C GLY A 148 -7.63 32.23 19.06
N LYS A 149 -8.38 31.16 19.30
CA LYS A 149 -9.68 31.18 19.99
C LYS A 149 -9.55 30.54 21.37
N ASP A 150 -10.09 31.21 22.38
CA ASP A 150 -9.99 30.77 23.77
C ASP A 150 -10.70 29.43 24.02
N ASP A 151 -11.82 29.17 23.34
CA ASP A 151 -12.62 27.94 23.52
C ASP A 151 -13.02 27.35 22.16
N VAL A 152 -12.41 26.23 21.79
CA VAL A 152 -12.79 25.44 20.61
C VAL A 152 -13.39 24.12 21.09
N ALA A 153 -14.68 23.94 20.80
CA ALA A 153 -15.36 22.67 21.05
C ALA A 153 -14.83 21.60 20.08
N ILE A 154 -14.42 20.45 20.62
CA ILE A 154 -13.95 19.31 19.84
C ILE A 154 -15.15 18.43 19.45
N THR A 155 -15.79 18.77 18.33
CA THR A 155 -16.99 18.08 17.82
C THR A 155 -16.77 17.39 16.47
N THR A 156 -15.52 17.37 16.00
CA THR A 156 -15.16 16.79 14.69
C THR A 156 -13.90 15.96 14.80
N MET A 157 -13.79 14.94 13.95
CA MET A 157 -12.60 14.09 13.88
C MET A 157 -11.32 14.90 13.59
N GLU A 158 -11.39 15.95 12.78
CA GLU A 158 -10.25 16.85 12.55
C GLU A 158 -9.82 17.59 13.83
N GLY A 159 -10.79 18.04 14.64
CA GLY A 159 -10.49 18.59 15.97
C GLY A 159 -9.81 17.57 16.89
N ALA A 160 -10.33 16.34 16.95
CA ALA A 160 -9.74 15.26 17.75
C ALA A 160 -8.31 14.92 17.29
N LYS A 161 -8.09 14.83 15.97
CA LYS A 161 -6.76 14.67 15.39
C LYS A 161 -5.85 15.81 15.84
N SER A 162 -6.26 17.07 15.72
CA SER A 162 -5.44 18.22 16.14
C SER A 162 -5.00 18.14 17.60
N VAL A 163 -5.90 17.79 18.53
CA VAL A 163 -5.56 17.59 19.95
C VAL A 163 -4.42 16.58 20.10
N VAL A 164 -4.58 15.40 19.51
CA VAL A 164 -3.56 14.33 19.54
C VAL A 164 -2.27 14.74 18.81
N GLY A 165 -2.36 15.58 17.78
CA GLY A 165 -1.21 16.12 17.06
C GLY A 165 -0.26 16.92 17.96
N THR A 166 -0.78 17.57 18.99
CA THR A 166 0.02 18.37 19.94
C THR A 166 0.91 17.54 20.87
N ILE A 167 0.61 16.24 21.05
CA ILE A 167 1.29 15.36 22.02
C ILE A 167 2.81 15.30 21.80
N ARG A 168 3.24 15.34 20.52
CA ARG A 168 4.66 15.38 20.19
C ARG A 168 5.30 16.66 20.72
N GLU A 169 4.72 17.82 20.39
CA GLU A 169 5.27 19.12 20.78
C GLU A 169 5.21 19.30 22.30
N LEU A 170 4.16 18.80 22.96
CA LEU A 170 4.06 18.73 24.42
C LEU A 170 5.25 17.98 25.02
N GLY A 171 5.59 16.82 24.45
CA GLY A 171 6.74 16.01 24.83
C GLY A 171 8.10 16.71 24.69
N ASP A 172 8.21 17.65 23.76
CA ASP A 172 9.47 18.30 23.38
C ASP A 172 9.63 19.70 24.01
N THR A 173 8.53 20.36 24.38
CA THR A 173 8.52 21.77 24.81
C THR A 173 8.08 21.98 26.27
N THR A 174 7.58 20.95 26.96
CA THR A 174 7.03 21.07 28.32
C THR A 174 7.91 20.33 29.32
N PRO A 175 8.83 21.01 30.06
CA PRO A 175 9.91 20.36 30.80
C PRO A 175 9.45 19.27 31.79
N ASP A 176 8.42 19.54 32.60
CA ASP A 176 7.94 18.59 33.60
C ASP A 176 7.31 17.35 32.96
N PHE A 177 6.57 17.54 31.88
CA PHE A 177 6.00 16.45 31.09
C PHE A 177 7.10 15.63 30.41
N THR A 178 8.11 16.30 29.83
CA THR A 178 9.31 15.68 29.24
C THR A 178 10.04 14.80 30.27
N LEU A 179 10.17 15.25 31.53
CA LEU A 179 10.79 14.49 32.60
C LEU A 179 10.00 13.22 32.93
N LYS A 180 8.67 13.32 33.07
CA LYS A 180 7.78 12.16 33.30
C LYS A 180 7.87 11.14 32.16
N ARG A 181 7.74 11.59 30.90
CA ARG A 181 7.89 10.76 29.70
C ARG A 181 9.23 10.04 29.66
N ASN A 182 10.32 10.77 29.93
CA ASN A 182 11.66 10.20 29.90
C ASN A 182 11.88 9.18 31.04
N ALA A 183 11.18 9.31 32.17
CA ALA A 183 11.23 8.31 33.23
C ALA A 183 10.65 6.97 32.77
N VAL A 184 9.49 6.97 32.11
CA VAL A 184 8.90 5.77 31.51
C VAL A 184 9.86 5.15 30.49
N ARG A 185 10.38 5.98 29.57
CA ARG A 185 11.30 5.54 28.51
C ARG A 185 12.61 4.96 29.03
N ARG A 186 13.17 5.49 30.13
CA ARG A 186 14.43 4.98 30.72
C ARG A 186 14.31 3.53 31.20
N ASN A 187 13.10 3.14 31.63
CA ASN A 187 12.79 1.80 32.12
C ASN A 187 12.48 0.80 30.99
N SER A 188 12.44 1.23 29.73
CA SER A 188 12.29 0.36 28.56
C SER A 188 13.65 -0.16 28.04
N PRO A 189 13.67 -1.23 27.22
CA PRO A 189 14.88 -1.77 26.59
C PRO A 189 15.67 -0.75 25.76
N ALA A 190 16.95 -1.02 25.52
CA ALA A 190 17.86 -0.13 24.79
C ALA A 190 17.34 0.26 23.39
N ALA A 191 16.64 -0.65 22.71
CA ALA A 191 16.06 -0.43 21.40
C ALA A 191 15.14 0.80 21.33
N TYR A 192 14.53 1.20 22.45
CA TYR A 192 13.58 2.33 22.53
C TYR A 192 14.23 3.65 22.97
N LYS A 193 15.49 3.62 23.43
CA LYS A 193 16.14 4.77 24.11
C LYS A 193 16.68 5.82 23.14
N THR A 194 17.04 5.43 21.93
CA THR A 194 17.66 6.33 20.94
C THR A 194 17.15 6.08 19.53
N LYS A 195 17.07 7.15 18.74
CA LYS A 195 16.87 7.08 17.30
C LYS A 195 18.10 6.42 16.66
N ASP A 196 17.91 5.42 15.80
CA ASP A 196 18.97 4.60 15.21
C ASP A 196 19.16 4.82 13.71
N ARG A 197 18.78 6.01 13.27
CA ARG A 197 18.84 6.50 11.88
C ARG A 197 19.48 7.88 11.87
N LEU A 198 20.02 8.27 10.72
CA LEU A 198 20.65 9.57 10.55
C LEU A 198 19.63 10.71 10.76
N ASN A 199 20.14 11.89 11.07
CA ASN A 199 19.30 13.08 11.27
C ASN A 199 18.83 13.67 9.95
N ASP A 200 19.64 13.53 8.90
CA ASP A 200 19.35 14.05 7.56
C ASP A 200 18.88 12.93 6.62
N PRO A 201 17.92 13.22 5.71
CA PRO A 201 17.46 12.27 4.73
C PRO A 201 18.56 11.98 3.68
N VAL A 202 18.65 10.71 3.26
CA VAL A 202 19.51 10.28 2.14
C VAL A 202 18.85 10.60 0.80
N ARG A 203 17.52 10.56 0.75
CA ARG A 203 16.70 11.08 -0.33
C ARG A 203 15.60 11.91 0.32
N GLY A 204 15.48 13.16 -0.05
CA GLY A 204 14.54 14.07 0.58
C GLY A 204 14.76 15.48 0.06
N THR A 205 13.87 16.36 0.45
CA THR A 205 13.85 17.72 -0.10
C THR A 205 14.74 18.66 0.69
N ASN A 206 15.54 19.44 -0.04
CA ASN A 206 16.18 20.65 0.45
C ASN A 206 15.17 21.81 0.28
N GLU A 207 14.94 22.61 1.34
CA GLU A 207 14.11 23.83 1.27
C GLU A 207 14.55 24.78 0.14
N GLU A 208 15.84 24.79 -0.22
CA GLU A 208 16.40 25.58 -1.33
C GLU A 208 15.89 25.13 -2.72
N ASN A 209 15.35 23.92 -2.86
CA ASN A 209 14.90 23.35 -4.15
C ASN A 209 13.37 23.38 -4.36
N ASN A 210 12.57 23.95 -3.45
CA ASN A 210 11.09 24.02 -3.54
C ASN A 210 10.39 22.67 -3.79
N VAL A 211 11.00 21.56 -3.37
CA VAL A 211 10.33 20.27 -3.35
C VAL A 211 9.84 20.08 -1.92
N PHE A 212 8.59 19.67 -1.71
CA PHE A 212 8.06 19.43 -0.36
C PHE A 212 8.01 17.93 -0.08
N SER A 213 8.34 17.53 1.15
CA SER A 213 8.22 16.14 1.59
C SER A 213 6.77 15.74 1.74
N GLN A 214 6.41 14.57 1.21
CA GLN A 214 5.07 14.00 1.30
C GLN A 214 4.81 13.51 2.72
N ASN A 215 5.85 12.94 3.34
CA ASN A 215 5.83 12.49 4.73
C ASN A 215 7.11 13.03 5.39
N PRO A 216 7.12 14.29 5.88
CA PRO A 216 8.29 14.89 6.52
C PRO A 216 8.55 14.14 7.82
N GLY A 217 9.37 13.11 7.75
CA GLY A 217 9.35 12.10 8.80
C GLY A 217 9.50 10.67 8.33
N ILE A 218 10.50 10.42 7.49
CA ILE A 218 11.38 9.25 7.61
C ILE A 218 10.77 7.87 7.38
N MET A 219 10.99 7.39 6.17
CA MET A 219 10.68 6.03 5.80
C MET A 219 11.96 5.25 5.47
N LYS A 220 12.01 3.96 5.83
CA LYS A 220 12.92 3.03 5.15
C LYS A 220 12.44 2.80 3.72
N SER A 221 11.12 2.74 3.53
CA SER A 221 10.50 2.61 2.23
C SER A 221 10.74 3.84 1.35
N ILE A 222 10.86 3.62 0.04
CA ILE A 222 10.92 4.69 -0.98
C ILE A 222 9.55 4.94 -1.61
N HIS A 223 8.54 4.16 -1.24
CA HIS A 223 7.22 4.22 -1.84
C HIS A 223 6.34 5.21 -1.12
N ALA A 224 5.94 6.22 -1.86
CA ALA A 224 4.90 7.16 -1.48
C ALA A 224 3.60 6.47 -1.06
N MET A 225 2.77 7.22 -0.34
CA MET A 225 1.39 6.81 -0.08
C MET A 225 0.74 6.40 -1.41
N PRO A 226 -0.07 5.35 -1.43
CA PRO A 226 -0.83 4.97 -2.61
C PRO A 226 -1.57 6.19 -3.17
N PHE A 227 -1.59 6.37 -4.49
CA PHE A 227 -2.09 7.60 -5.12
C PHE A 227 -3.53 7.97 -4.70
N ASN A 228 -4.37 6.96 -4.47
CA ASN A 228 -5.76 7.11 -4.03
C ASN A 228 -5.91 7.52 -2.57
N GLU A 229 -4.86 7.41 -1.76
CA GLU A 229 -4.85 7.84 -0.36
C GLU A 229 -4.17 9.21 -0.19
N ARG A 230 -3.70 9.84 -1.28
CA ARG A 230 -3.04 11.14 -1.22
C ARG A 230 -4.05 12.29 -1.24
N THR A 231 -3.85 13.28 -0.38
CA THR A 231 -4.49 14.58 -0.56
C THR A 231 -4.00 15.25 -1.85
N SER A 232 -4.76 16.21 -2.38
CA SER A 232 -4.36 16.97 -3.58
C SER A 232 -3.01 17.65 -3.41
N GLU A 233 -2.68 18.07 -2.19
CA GLU A 233 -1.42 18.73 -1.83
C GLU A 233 -0.23 17.77 -1.77
N GLU A 234 -0.47 16.48 -1.49
CA GLU A 234 0.54 15.43 -1.41
C GLU A 234 0.90 14.82 -2.77
N GLN A 235 0.10 15.04 -3.80
CA GLN A 235 0.33 14.49 -5.14
C GLN A 235 1.62 15.02 -5.78
N ASN A 236 2.03 16.25 -5.44
CA ASN A 236 3.23 16.91 -5.94
C ASN A 236 4.42 16.82 -4.97
N ARG A 237 4.34 16.00 -3.93
CA ARG A 237 5.38 15.85 -2.90
C ARG A 237 6.18 14.57 -3.09
N ILE A 238 7.41 14.52 -2.59
CA ILE A 238 8.27 13.33 -2.61
C ILE A 238 8.45 12.73 -1.24
N VAL A 239 8.69 11.42 -1.17
CA VAL A 239 9.00 10.73 0.09
C VAL A 239 10.43 11.01 0.53
N ASP A 240 10.60 11.31 1.82
CA ASP A 240 11.92 11.26 2.45
C ASP A 240 12.31 9.83 2.85
N SER A 241 13.54 9.44 2.55
CA SER A 241 14.16 8.20 3.03
C SER A 241 15.45 8.48 3.79
N TYR A 242 15.70 7.70 4.84
CA TYR A 242 16.83 7.88 5.75
C TYR A 242 17.63 6.58 5.86
N ALA A 243 18.95 6.70 6.01
CA ALA A 243 19.79 5.56 6.32
C ALA A 243 19.83 5.28 7.82
N LEU A 244 20.09 4.02 8.16
CA LEU A 244 20.43 3.61 9.51
C LEU A 244 21.75 4.25 9.94
N ASN A 245 21.83 4.65 11.20
CA ASN A 245 23.07 5.11 11.80
C ASN A 245 23.92 3.88 12.15
N PRO A 246 25.08 3.66 11.49
CA PRO A 246 25.91 2.48 11.74
C PRO A 246 26.47 2.40 13.17
N ALA A 247 26.47 3.52 13.91
CA ALA A 247 26.89 3.57 15.31
C ALA A 247 25.86 2.96 16.29
N VAL A 248 24.59 2.78 15.87
CA VAL A 248 23.49 2.33 16.75
C VAL A 248 23.05 0.92 16.35
N LYS A 249 23.82 -0.10 16.77
CA LYS A 249 23.58 -1.50 16.37
C LYS A 249 22.34 -2.13 17.01
N ASP A 250 22.04 -1.76 18.26
CA ASP A 250 20.93 -2.32 19.03
C ASP A 250 19.64 -1.48 18.91
N GLY A 251 19.58 -0.61 17.90
CA GLY A 251 18.41 0.19 17.61
C GLY A 251 17.24 -0.65 17.09
N TYR A 252 16.01 -0.16 17.27
CA TYR A 252 14.82 -0.90 16.82
C TYR A 252 14.79 -1.12 15.31
N SER A 253 15.11 -0.12 14.50
CA SER A 253 15.15 -0.25 13.04
C SER A 253 16.20 -1.26 12.62
N ALA A 254 17.34 -1.32 13.31
CA ALA A 254 18.43 -2.27 13.07
C ALA A 254 18.06 -3.71 13.48
N THR A 255 17.31 -3.89 14.56
CA THR A 255 16.92 -5.21 15.10
C THR A 255 15.58 -5.73 14.58
N LYS A 256 14.72 -4.86 14.04
CA LYS A 256 13.41 -5.18 13.44
C LYS A 256 13.42 -4.84 11.95
N ILE A 257 14.31 -5.49 11.20
CA ILE A 257 14.54 -5.21 9.78
C ILE A 257 13.30 -5.35 8.89
N HIS A 258 12.33 -6.19 9.29
CA HIS A 258 11.08 -6.46 8.56
C HIS A 258 9.99 -5.41 8.82
N VAL A 259 10.16 -4.53 9.81
CA VAL A 259 9.23 -3.42 10.06
C VAL A 259 9.53 -2.29 9.08
N PRO A 260 8.58 -1.93 8.21
CA PRO A 260 8.87 -1.12 7.04
C PRO A 260 8.88 0.39 7.29
N PHE A 261 8.10 0.89 8.26
CA PHE A 261 8.04 2.31 8.61
C PHE A 261 8.43 2.44 10.07
N VAL A 262 9.63 2.97 10.31
CA VAL A 262 10.16 3.17 11.66
C VAL A 262 10.68 4.59 11.71
N ASN A 263 9.91 5.47 12.35
CA ASN A 263 10.31 6.85 12.49
C ASN A 263 11.24 6.95 13.72
N SER A 264 10.74 7.26 14.89
CA SER A 264 11.46 7.03 16.14
C SER A 264 10.65 5.98 16.85
N VAL A 265 11.27 5.02 17.53
CA VAL A 265 10.58 3.86 18.12
C VAL A 265 9.39 4.26 19.00
N SER A 266 9.40 5.49 19.51
CA SER A 266 8.34 6.52 19.35
C SER A 266 8.15 7.30 20.62
N GLY A 267 9.01 8.33 20.77
CA GLY A 267 8.89 9.32 21.85
C GLY A 267 7.47 9.87 21.98
N THR A 268 6.74 10.00 20.86
CA THR A 268 5.33 10.35 20.87
C THR A 268 4.44 9.28 21.52
N ALA A 269 4.63 7.98 21.30
CA ALA A 269 3.85 6.96 22.01
C ALA A 269 4.11 6.96 23.53
N PHE A 270 5.38 7.18 23.94
CA PHE A 270 5.70 7.42 25.35
C PHE A 270 5.02 8.69 25.88
N SER A 271 4.99 9.78 25.10
CA SER A 271 4.23 10.98 25.45
C SER A 271 2.74 10.66 25.57
N THR A 272 2.15 9.92 24.64
CA THR A 272 0.73 9.56 24.64
C THR A 272 0.36 8.81 25.91
N VAL A 273 1.13 7.79 26.31
CA VAL A 273 0.85 7.05 27.55
C VAL A 273 1.07 7.90 28.79
N THR A 274 2.08 8.78 28.78
CA THR A 274 2.31 9.73 29.87
C THR A 274 1.13 10.70 30.02
N LEU A 275 0.59 11.19 28.90
CA LEU A 275 -0.56 12.07 28.88
C LEU A 275 -1.85 11.33 29.29
N ALA A 276 -2.04 10.08 28.86
CA ALA A 276 -3.13 9.24 29.32
C ALA A 276 -3.06 8.99 30.84
N GLY A 277 -1.86 8.78 31.40
CA GLY A 277 -1.67 8.71 32.85
C GLY A 277 -2.08 10.01 33.56
N ALA A 278 -1.65 11.18 33.04
CA ALA A 278 -2.06 12.47 33.57
C ALA A 278 -3.58 12.72 33.46
N PHE A 279 -4.20 12.25 32.39
CA PHE A 279 -5.65 12.28 32.19
C PHE A 279 -6.38 11.47 33.27
N ILE A 280 -5.90 10.25 33.56
CA ILE A 280 -6.45 9.41 34.63
C ILE A 280 -6.33 10.08 36.00
N GLU A 281 -5.16 10.65 36.31
CA GLU A 281 -4.92 11.39 37.55
C GLU A 281 -5.88 12.59 37.72
N LYS A 282 -6.22 13.27 36.62
CA LYS A 282 -7.11 14.43 36.59
C LYS A 282 -8.59 14.06 36.71
N HIS A 283 -9.00 12.91 36.18
CA HIS A 283 -10.40 12.50 36.08
C HIS A 283 -10.70 11.16 36.80
N PRO A 284 -10.30 10.97 38.08
CA PRO A 284 -10.34 9.66 38.74
C PRO A 284 -11.75 9.15 39.06
N GLN A 285 -12.77 10.01 38.98
CA GLN A 285 -14.18 9.68 39.27
C GLN A 285 -15.06 9.69 38.02
N ASP A 286 -14.46 9.82 36.84
CA ASP A 286 -15.19 9.80 35.58
C ASP A 286 -15.72 8.38 35.31
N PRO A 287 -17.05 8.20 35.17
CA PRO A 287 -17.63 6.87 34.94
C PRO A 287 -17.17 6.25 33.63
N ASP A 288 -16.78 7.07 32.65
CA ASP A 288 -16.40 6.66 31.29
C ASP A 288 -14.86 6.67 31.10
N LEU A 289 -14.10 6.78 32.19
CA LEU A 289 -12.64 6.94 32.18
C LEU A 289 -11.91 5.91 31.30
N GLN A 290 -12.30 4.64 31.38
CA GLN A 290 -11.68 3.57 30.59
C GLN A 290 -11.87 3.81 29.08
N GLU A 291 -13.08 4.18 28.66
CA GLU A 291 -13.41 4.43 27.26
C GLU A 291 -12.71 5.70 26.75
N HIS A 292 -12.62 6.75 27.58
CA HIS A 292 -11.81 7.93 27.26
C HIS A 292 -10.35 7.59 27.03
N VAL A 293 -9.73 6.79 27.90
CA VAL A 293 -8.32 6.37 27.76
C VAL A 293 -8.14 5.54 26.49
N ASP A 294 -9.04 4.61 26.21
CA ASP A 294 -9.00 3.78 25.00
C ASP A 294 -9.11 4.68 23.74
N ASN A 295 -10.03 5.64 23.72
CA ASN A 295 -10.20 6.61 22.63
C ASN A 295 -8.96 7.47 22.40
N ILE A 296 -8.29 7.95 23.47
CA ILE A 296 -7.05 8.74 23.37
C ILE A 296 -5.95 7.91 22.69
N ILE A 297 -5.77 6.66 23.12
CA ILE A 297 -4.74 5.77 22.59
C ILE A 297 -5.05 5.39 21.14
N LEU A 298 -6.29 5.01 20.84
CA LEU A 298 -6.70 4.62 19.49
C LEU A 298 -6.63 5.79 18.50
N THR A 299 -7.00 7.01 18.91
CA THR A 299 -6.87 8.23 18.09
C THR A 299 -5.40 8.50 17.75
N PHE A 300 -4.50 8.32 18.73
CA PHE A 300 -3.06 8.42 18.49
C PHE A 300 -2.54 7.35 17.52
N VAL A 301 -2.91 6.08 17.73
CA VAL A 301 -2.51 4.98 16.83
C VAL A 301 -2.98 5.26 15.41
N ALA A 302 -4.26 5.58 15.25
CA ALA A 302 -4.85 5.87 13.96
C ALA A 302 -4.14 7.06 13.29
N ARG A 303 -3.87 8.15 14.02
CA ARG A 303 -3.17 9.31 13.45
C ARG A 303 -1.77 8.95 12.98
N ALA A 304 -0.98 8.35 13.86
CA ALA A 304 0.43 8.05 13.60
C ALA A 304 0.64 7.06 12.44
N VAL A 305 -0.30 6.11 12.27
CA VAL A 305 -0.27 5.13 11.18
C VAL A 305 -0.87 5.70 9.89
N ASN A 306 -1.97 6.47 9.96
CA ASN A 306 -2.64 7.05 8.80
C ASN A 306 -1.74 8.01 8.01
N GLU A 307 -1.03 8.89 8.73
CA GLU A 307 -0.08 9.84 8.13
C GLU A 307 1.20 9.13 7.61
N GLY A 308 1.31 7.81 7.80
CA GLY A 308 2.42 7.01 7.30
C GLY A 308 3.76 7.29 8.00
N PHE A 309 3.72 7.92 9.18
CA PHE A 309 4.89 8.20 9.99
C PHE A 309 5.41 6.94 10.71
N HIS A 310 4.51 6.06 11.14
CA HIS A 310 4.87 4.89 11.95
C HIS A 310 4.18 3.63 11.43
N SER A 311 4.89 2.51 11.43
CA SER A 311 4.23 1.21 11.25
C SER A 311 3.41 0.91 12.50
N LEU A 312 2.24 0.29 12.31
CA LEU A 312 1.43 -0.16 13.43
C LEU A 312 2.25 -1.04 14.40
N ARG A 313 3.11 -1.91 13.86
CA ARG A 313 3.98 -2.77 14.66
C ARG A 313 4.94 -1.99 15.57
N GLU A 314 5.49 -0.88 15.09
CA GLU A 314 6.40 -0.02 15.89
C GLU A 314 5.69 0.52 17.13
N ILE A 315 4.49 1.08 16.96
CA ILE A 315 3.69 1.63 18.04
C ILE A 315 3.28 0.53 19.03
N MET A 316 2.80 -0.61 18.51
CA MET A 316 2.34 -1.72 19.34
C MET A 316 3.46 -2.38 20.15
N ASP A 317 4.68 -2.44 19.63
CA ASP A 317 5.83 -2.93 20.38
C ASP A 317 6.12 -2.01 21.58
N VAL A 318 5.95 -0.68 21.47
CA VAL A 318 6.06 0.23 22.63
C VAL A 318 4.94 0.01 23.63
N PHE A 319 3.69 -0.09 23.17
CA PHE A 319 2.56 -0.27 24.09
C PHE A 319 2.60 -1.60 24.84
N LYS A 320 3.27 -2.63 24.31
CA LYS A 320 3.49 -3.90 25.01
C LYS A 320 4.58 -3.85 26.08
N GLU A 321 5.36 -2.77 26.16
CA GLU A 321 6.45 -2.68 27.14
C GLU A 321 5.91 -2.62 28.58
N PRO A 322 6.48 -3.40 29.52
CA PRO A 322 6.02 -3.42 30.91
C PRO A 322 6.00 -2.04 31.58
N ALA A 323 7.00 -1.21 31.29
CA ALA A 323 7.08 0.15 31.83
C ALA A 323 5.94 1.05 31.34
N VAL A 324 5.46 0.83 30.11
CA VAL A 324 4.35 1.59 29.50
C VAL A 324 3.02 1.10 30.07
N GLN A 325 2.82 -0.23 30.11
CA GLN A 325 1.66 -0.86 30.73
C GLN A 325 1.46 -0.41 32.19
N LYS A 326 2.56 -0.29 32.94
CA LYS A 326 2.54 0.12 34.35
C LYS A 326 1.88 1.49 34.58
N VAL A 327 2.10 2.46 33.68
CA VAL A 327 1.54 3.83 33.83
C VAL A 327 0.02 3.82 33.95
N ILE A 328 -0.63 2.97 33.16
CA ILE A 328 -2.10 2.86 33.12
C ILE A 328 -2.58 1.89 34.22
N ASN A 329 -1.92 0.75 34.37
CA ASN A 329 -2.31 -0.30 35.31
C ASN A 329 -2.19 0.12 36.79
N ASP A 330 -1.25 1.00 37.14
CA ASP A 330 -1.12 1.56 38.49
C ASP A 330 -2.42 2.29 38.95
N HIS A 331 -3.23 2.74 38.00
CA HIS A 331 -4.50 3.43 38.23
C HIS A 331 -5.73 2.51 38.11
N LYS A 332 -5.54 1.19 38.02
CA LYS A 332 -6.61 0.18 37.81
C LYS A 332 -7.40 0.34 36.50
N VAL A 333 -6.82 1.07 35.54
CA VAL A 333 -7.26 1.11 34.14
C VAL A 333 -6.44 0.10 33.36
N GLU A 334 -6.99 -0.47 32.29
CA GLU A 334 -6.25 -1.37 31.39
C GLU A 334 -5.92 -0.65 30.08
N LEU A 335 -4.71 -0.84 29.55
CA LEU A 335 -4.41 -0.36 28.19
C LEU A 335 -5.06 -1.31 27.16
N ARG A 336 -6.28 -1.01 26.73
CA ARG A 336 -7.01 -1.84 25.75
C ARG A 336 -6.83 -1.28 24.35
N ILE A 337 -6.07 -2.00 23.55
CA ILE A 337 -5.98 -1.73 22.12
C ILE A 337 -6.75 -2.84 21.42
N LYS A 338 -8.06 -2.65 21.37
CA LYS A 338 -8.97 -3.54 20.63
C LYS A 338 -9.34 -2.85 19.33
N TYR A 339 -9.37 -3.63 18.27
CA TYR A 339 -9.78 -3.16 16.96
C TYR A 339 -11.08 -3.85 16.60
N PRO A 340 -12.12 -3.13 16.14
CA PRO A 340 -13.35 -3.75 15.69
C PRO A 340 -13.05 -4.76 14.56
N PRO A 341 -13.57 -6.00 14.61
CA PRO A 341 -13.38 -6.99 13.56
C PRO A 341 -13.79 -6.50 12.17
N GLU A 342 -14.78 -5.61 12.10
CA GLU A 342 -15.29 -4.97 10.89
C GLU A 342 -14.22 -4.07 10.26
N VAL A 343 -13.47 -3.32 11.06
CA VAL A 343 -12.35 -2.48 10.60
C VAL A 343 -11.27 -3.35 9.95
N LEU A 344 -10.86 -4.43 10.63
CA LEU A 344 -9.86 -5.36 10.08
C LEU A 344 -10.35 -6.00 8.78
N ASN A 345 -11.61 -6.43 8.74
CA ASN A 345 -12.23 -7.01 7.55
C ASN A 345 -12.24 -6.04 6.37
N LYS A 346 -12.78 -4.83 6.56
CA LYS A 346 -12.87 -3.78 5.53
C LYS A 346 -11.48 -3.46 4.98
N SER A 347 -10.51 -3.16 5.85
CA SER A 347 -9.15 -2.78 5.45
C SER A 347 -8.40 -3.91 4.73
N PHE A 348 -8.61 -5.17 5.15
CA PHE A 348 -8.01 -6.32 4.47
C PHE A 348 -8.55 -6.47 3.04
N GLN A 349 -9.88 -6.35 2.85
CA GLN A 349 -10.48 -6.43 1.51
C GLN A 349 -10.01 -5.30 0.58
N GLU A 350 -9.93 -4.07 1.09
CA GLU A 350 -9.39 -2.94 0.32
C GLU A 350 -7.92 -3.20 -0.08
N ALA A 351 -7.11 -3.76 0.83
CA ALA A 351 -5.73 -4.14 0.54
C ALA A 351 -5.61 -5.30 -0.47
N VAL A 352 -6.53 -6.27 -0.45
CA VAL A 352 -6.61 -7.34 -1.47
C VAL A 352 -6.86 -6.74 -2.86
N GLN A 353 -7.81 -5.81 -2.99
CA GLN A 353 -8.10 -5.15 -4.26
C GLN A 353 -6.89 -4.36 -4.77
N TYR A 354 -6.21 -3.64 -3.87
CA TYR A 354 -4.99 -2.92 -4.19
C TYR A 354 -3.86 -3.86 -4.65
N SER A 355 -3.59 -4.92 -3.89
CA SER A 355 -2.55 -5.92 -4.20
C SER A 355 -2.83 -6.59 -5.56
N THR A 356 -4.09 -6.97 -5.81
CA THR A 356 -4.52 -7.54 -7.10
C THR A 356 -4.18 -6.60 -8.26
N LYS A 357 -4.50 -5.31 -8.13
CA LYS A 357 -4.23 -4.32 -9.18
C LYS A 357 -2.74 -4.14 -9.44
N ILE A 358 -1.91 -4.00 -8.40
CA ILE A 358 -0.47 -3.78 -8.59
C ILE A 358 0.22 -5.03 -9.15
N CYS A 359 -0.17 -6.22 -8.69
CA CYS A 359 0.40 -7.49 -9.15
C CYS A 359 0.01 -7.78 -10.61
N LEU A 360 -1.26 -7.57 -10.99
CA LEU A 360 -1.65 -7.65 -12.40
C LEU A 360 -0.89 -6.66 -13.27
N GLY A 361 -0.66 -5.44 -12.77
CA GLY A 361 0.17 -4.44 -13.44
C GLY A 361 1.62 -4.91 -13.67
N ARG A 362 2.20 -5.61 -12.69
CA ARG A 362 3.53 -6.25 -12.82
C ARG A 362 3.51 -7.36 -13.88
N CYS A 363 2.53 -8.26 -13.85
CA CYS A 363 2.38 -9.31 -14.86
C CYS A 363 2.33 -8.74 -16.29
N VAL A 364 1.52 -7.69 -16.51
CA VAL A 364 1.42 -7.02 -17.82
C VAL A 364 2.75 -6.39 -18.22
N LYS A 365 3.46 -5.77 -17.28
CA LYS A 365 4.77 -5.17 -17.55
C LYS A 365 5.79 -6.24 -17.95
N ASP A 366 5.83 -7.36 -17.24
CA ASP A 366 6.73 -8.48 -17.53
C ASP A 366 6.43 -9.10 -18.90
N GLU A 367 5.16 -9.28 -19.24
CA GLU A 367 4.73 -9.74 -20.56
C GLU A 367 5.15 -8.76 -21.66
N LEU A 368 4.97 -7.46 -21.46
CA LEU A 368 5.39 -6.43 -22.42
C LEU A 368 6.91 -6.39 -22.58
N GLN A 369 7.66 -6.58 -21.50
CA GLN A 369 9.12 -6.67 -21.53
C GLN A 369 9.58 -7.93 -22.28
N ASN A 370 8.97 -9.07 -21.99
CA ASN A 370 9.24 -10.32 -22.71
C ASN A 370 8.94 -10.19 -24.22
N ILE A 371 7.82 -9.55 -24.58
CA ILE A 371 7.49 -9.25 -25.98
C ILE A 371 8.57 -8.35 -26.60
N HIS A 372 9.04 -7.32 -25.89
CA HIS A 372 10.10 -6.43 -26.38
C HIS A 372 11.44 -7.15 -26.57
N GLU A 373 11.76 -8.11 -25.71
CA GLU A 373 12.97 -8.93 -25.81
C GLU A 373 12.88 -9.98 -26.93
N HIS A 374 11.70 -10.57 -27.14
CA HIS A 374 11.43 -11.55 -28.20
C HIS A 374 11.27 -10.91 -29.59
N ILE A 375 10.90 -9.61 -29.66
CA ILE A 375 10.94 -8.82 -30.91
C ILE A 375 12.38 -8.46 -31.31
N GLY A 376 13.37 -8.86 -30.51
CA GLY A 376 14.78 -8.60 -30.74
C GLY A 376 15.12 -7.17 -30.32
N LYS A 377 16.06 -7.06 -29.38
CA LYS A 377 16.85 -5.82 -29.27
C LYS A 377 17.39 -5.53 -30.68
N PRO A 378 17.22 -4.33 -31.25
CA PRO A 378 18.07 -3.93 -32.35
C PRO A 378 19.49 -4.10 -31.83
N GLU A 379 20.32 -4.88 -32.52
CA GLU A 379 21.74 -4.96 -32.19
C GLU A 379 22.28 -3.53 -32.07
N VAL A 380 22.50 -3.09 -30.83
CA VAL A 380 23.25 -1.87 -30.58
C VAL A 380 24.69 -2.25 -30.90
N SER A 381 25.02 -2.18 -32.19
CA SER A 381 26.41 -2.20 -32.63
C SER A 381 27.13 -1.08 -31.91
N ALA A 382 28.11 -1.46 -31.10
CA ALA A 382 29.08 -0.54 -30.59
C ALA A 382 29.68 0.21 -31.80
N LYS A 383 29.60 1.54 -31.74
CA LYS A 383 30.13 2.54 -32.70
C LYS A 383 29.23 2.89 -33.90
N GLY A 384 28.36 3.88 -33.66
CA GLY A 384 28.23 5.06 -34.52
C GLY A 384 28.05 4.83 -36.03
N LYS A 385 26.90 4.29 -36.43
CA LYS A 385 26.15 4.60 -37.68
C LYS A 385 24.77 3.92 -37.57
N PRO A 386 23.67 4.57 -37.99
CA PRO A 386 22.36 3.93 -37.99
C PRO A 386 22.41 2.67 -38.88
N HIS A 387 22.07 1.53 -38.29
CA HIS A 387 22.05 0.25 -39.00
C HIS A 387 20.98 0.30 -40.10
N LYS A 388 21.40 0.13 -41.36
CA LYS A 388 20.49 0.05 -42.51
C LYS A 388 19.69 -1.27 -42.38
N PRO A 389 18.37 -1.24 -42.11
CA PRO A 389 17.58 -2.45 -42.05
C PRO A 389 17.67 -3.20 -43.40
N PRO A 390 17.92 -4.52 -43.41
CA PRO A 390 18.04 -5.29 -44.66
C PRO A 390 16.67 -5.44 -45.34
N PHE A 391 16.68 -5.50 -46.68
CA PHE A 391 15.49 -5.87 -47.44
C PHE A 391 15.18 -7.36 -47.23
N PRO A 392 13.91 -7.77 -47.01
CA PRO A 392 13.55 -9.17 -46.82
C PRO A 392 13.66 -9.96 -48.13
N THR A 393 14.87 -10.46 -48.43
CA THR A 393 15.17 -11.23 -49.65
C THR A 393 14.44 -12.58 -49.70
N GLU A 394 14.02 -13.09 -48.55
CA GLU A 394 13.20 -14.30 -48.40
C GLU A 394 11.84 -14.21 -49.11
N LEU A 395 11.38 -13.00 -49.46
CA LEU A 395 10.17 -12.80 -50.27
C LEU A 395 10.38 -13.13 -51.76
N GLY A 396 11.62 -13.40 -52.20
CA GLY A 396 11.94 -13.65 -53.61
C GLY A 396 11.81 -12.42 -54.52
N ILE A 397 11.60 -11.24 -53.94
CA ILE A 397 11.43 -9.98 -54.67
C ILE A 397 12.79 -9.28 -54.77
N ARG A 398 13.19 -8.88 -55.98
CA ARG A 398 14.39 -8.03 -56.14
C ARG A 398 14.08 -6.61 -55.67
N GLU A 399 14.98 -6.00 -54.91
CA GLU A 399 14.83 -4.66 -54.31
C GLU A 399 14.45 -3.58 -55.34
N ASN A 400 14.97 -3.67 -56.57
CA ASN A 400 14.68 -2.74 -57.67
C ASN A 400 13.33 -2.98 -58.38
N LYS A 401 12.62 -4.06 -58.06
CA LYS A 401 11.30 -4.42 -58.63
C LYS A 401 10.19 -4.43 -57.58
N VAL A 402 10.46 -3.87 -56.40
CA VAL A 402 9.55 -3.92 -55.26
C VAL A 402 8.37 -2.97 -55.43
N THR A 403 7.16 -3.48 -55.18
CA THR A 403 5.94 -2.69 -55.05
C THR A 403 5.16 -3.21 -53.84
N GLY A 404 4.36 -2.33 -53.23
CA GLY A 404 3.53 -2.68 -52.08
C GLY A 404 2.63 -3.91 -52.30
N PRO A 405 1.85 -3.97 -53.40
CA PRO A 405 1.01 -5.14 -53.71
C PRO A 405 1.78 -6.44 -53.93
N ARG A 406 2.97 -6.39 -54.56
CA ARG A 406 3.81 -7.59 -54.74
C ARG A 406 4.33 -8.14 -53.42
N VAL A 407 4.72 -7.23 -52.52
CA VAL A 407 5.19 -7.61 -51.19
C VAL A 407 4.04 -8.20 -50.38
N GLU A 408 2.85 -7.60 -50.47
CA GLU A 408 1.64 -8.15 -49.86
C GLU A 408 1.34 -9.57 -50.35
N GLU A 409 1.35 -9.80 -51.67
CA GLU A 409 1.10 -11.11 -52.26
C GLU A 409 2.12 -12.16 -51.80
N ALA A 410 3.40 -11.82 -51.80
CA ALA A 410 4.46 -12.71 -51.31
C ALA A 410 4.33 -13.02 -49.81
N LEU A 411 3.95 -12.04 -49.01
CA LEU A 411 3.73 -12.22 -47.57
C LEU A 411 2.49 -13.08 -47.29
N ARG A 412 1.40 -12.91 -48.06
CA ARG A 412 0.20 -13.75 -47.94
C ARG A 412 0.48 -15.20 -48.33
N GLU A 413 1.30 -15.42 -49.35
CA GLU A 413 1.73 -16.77 -49.74
C GLU A 413 2.65 -17.40 -48.69
N MET A 414 3.61 -16.63 -48.17
CA MET A 414 4.47 -17.07 -47.06
C MET A 414 3.65 -17.41 -45.81
N ALA A 415 2.61 -16.61 -45.50
CA ALA A 415 1.75 -16.81 -44.34
C ALA A 415 0.96 -18.12 -44.38
N LYS A 416 0.68 -18.69 -45.57
CA LYS A 416 0.01 -20.00 -45.69
C LYS A 416 0.86 -21.14 -45.12
N ASN A 417 2.18 -21.04 -45.25
CA ASN A 417 3.13 -22.09 -44.88
C ASN A 417 3.85 -21.79 -43.55
N ASN A 418 4.16 -20.51 -43.29
CA ASN A 418 4.83 -20.07 -42.07
C ASN A 418 4.32 -18.67 -41.63
N PRO A 419 3.22 -18.61 -40.87
CA PRO A 419 2.61 -17.36 -40.39
C PRO A 419 3.56 -16.47 -39.60
N GLN A 420 4.43 -17.06 -38.78
CA GLN A 420 5.38 -16.34 -37.93
C GLN A 420 6.46 -15.66 -38.78
N GLN A 421 7.03 -16.39 -39.74
CA GLN A 421 8.03 -15.83 -40.67
C GLN A 421 7.43 -14.73 -41.54
N ALA A 422 6.17 -14.87 -41.97
CA ALA A 422 5.46 -13.82 -42.71
C ALA A 422 5.27 -12.54 -41.88
N LEU A 423 4.94 -12.67 -40.59
CA LEU A 423 4.83 -11.52 -39.68
C LEU A 423 6.17 -10.79 -39.53
N GLU A 424 7.26 -11.52 -39.34
CA GLU A 424 8.61 -10.95 -39.24
C GLU A 424 9.04 -10.25 -40.53
N SER A 425 8.88 -10.90 -41.69
CA SER A 425 9.23 -10.32 -42.99
C SER A 425 8.38 -9.09 -43.32
N ALA A 426 7.11 -9.05 -42.91
CA ALA A 426 6.25 -7.87 -43.04
C ALA A 426 6.76 -6.69 -42.22
N GLN A 427 7.20 -6.93 -40.97
CA GLN A 427 7.76 -5.89 -40.11
C GLN A 427 9.11 -5.39 -40.63
N ARG A 428 9.99 -6.29 -41.10
CA ARG A 428 11.26 -5.93 -41.76
C ARG A 428 11.03 -5.07 -42.99
N PHE A 429 10.06 -5.41 -43.83
CA PHE A 429 9.72 -4.60 -45.01
C PHE A 429 9.26 -3.19 -44.64
N LEU A 430 8.39 -3.05 -43.63
CA LEU A 430 7.91 -1.73 -43.18
C LEU A 430 9.06 -0.88 -42.61
N ALA A 431 9.98 -1.49 -41.86
CA ALA A 431 11.18 -0.81 -41.35
C ALA A 431 12.11 -0.37 -42.50
N TRP A 432 12.39 -1.26 -43.45
CA TRP A 432 13.19 -0.95 -44.66
C TRP A 432 12.55 0.19 -45.49
N LYS A 433 11.24 0.13 -45.72
CA LYS A 433 10.50 1.17 -46.45
C LYS A 433 10.66 2.54 -45.79
N ASN A 434 10.48 2.59 -44.47
CA ASN A 434 10.54 3.83 -43.70
C ASN A 434 11.94 4.42 -43.68
N TYR A 435 12.97 3.58 -43.50
CA TYR A 435 14.37 4.00 -43.55
C TYR A 435 14.75 4.58 -44.93
N HIS A 436 14.22 4.01 -46.01
CA HIS A 436 14.49 4.46 -47.38
C HIS A 436 13.51 5.53 -47.89
N HIS A 437 12.61 6.05 -47.04
CA HIS A 437 11.58 7.03 -47.39
C HIS A 437 10.77 6.66 -48.65
N ARG A 438 10.46 5.37 -48.84
CA ARG A 438 9.76 4.87 -50.03
C ARG A 438 8.23 4.95 -49.88
N ASN A 439 7.56 5.51 -50.88
CA ASN A 439 6.11 5.68 -50.90
C ASN A 439 5.38 4.49 -51.56
N PHE A 440 5.43 3.32 -50.93
CA PHE A 440 4.61 2.16 -51.36
C PHE A 440 3.22 2.16 -50.70
N ASN A 441 2.21 1.67 -51.43
CA ASN A 441 0.92 1.32 -50.86
C ASN A 441 1.07 0.07 -49.97
N VAL A 442 0.97 0.25 -48.65
CA VAL A 442 1.16 -0.81 -47.66
C VAL A 442 -0.11 -1.15 -46.90
N LYS A 443 -1.28 -0.79 -47.42
CA LYS A 443 -2.56 -0.99 -46.74
C LYS A 443 -2.80 -2.47 -46.42
N GLY A 444 -2.75 -3.35 -47.42
CA GLY A 444 -2.98 -4.78 -47.21
C GLY A 444 -1.86 -5.48 -46.44
N ILE A 445 -0.62 -4.96 -46.45
CA ILE A 445 0.46 -5.45 -45.57
C ILE A 445 0.16 -5.14 -44.10
N LYS A 446 -0.35 -3.95 -43.79
CA LYS A 446 -0.75 -3.59 -42.42
C LYS A 446 -1.95 -4.39 -41.94
N GLU A 447 -2.90 -4.67 -42.84
CA GLU A 447 -4.05 -5.55 -42.56
C GLU A 447 -3.57 -6.98 -42.25
N LEU A 448 -2.68 -7.54 -43.08
CA LEU A 448 -2.07 -8.85 -42.84
C LEU A 448 -1.31 -8.92 -41.51
N VAL A 449 -0.56 -7.88 -41.13
CA VAL A 449 0.08 -7.81 -39.80
C VAL A 449 -0.96 -7.83 -38.67
N GLY A 450 -2.13 -7.22 -38.88
CA GLY A 450 -3.25 -7.30 -37.94
C GLY A 450 -3.88 -8.70 -37.87
N GLU A 451 -3.98 -9.40 -39.00
CA GLU A 451 -4.50 -10.77 -39.11
C GLU A 451 -3.56 -11.80 -38.46
N LEU A 452 -2.24 -11.63 -38.62
CA LEU A 452 -1.22 -12.56 -38.14
C LEU A 452 -0.81 -12.35 -36.68
N LYS A 453 -1.20 -11.23 -36.06
CA LYS A 453 -1.00 -11.02 -34.62
C LYS A 453 -1.94 -11.97 -33.84
N PRO A 454 -1.44 -12.72 -32.85
CA PRO A 454 -2.29 -13.62 -32.06
C PRO A 454 -3.45 -12.85 -31.41
N LYS A 455 -4.69 -13.28 -31.68
CA LYS A 455 -5.95 -12.68 -31.19
C LYS A 455 -6.21 -12.88 -29.69
N SER A 456 -5.25 -13.38 -28.93
CA SER A 456 -5.31 -13.44 -27.47
C SER A 456 -4.34 -12.43 -26.87
N SER A 457 -4.55 -11.14 -27.15
CA SER A 457 -3.81 -10.13 -26.42
C SER A 457 -4.49 -9.91 -25.08
N LEU A 458 -3.81 -10.28 -23.98
CA LEU A 458 -4.17 -9.92 -22.61
C LEU A 458 -4.41 -8.42 -22.44
N LEU A 459 -3.90 -7.59 -23.36
CA LEU A 459 -4.19 -6.16 -23.51
C LEU A 459 -5.68 -5.87 -23.73
N ASP A 460 -6.40 -6.69 -24.50
CA ASP A 460 -7.85 -6.53 -24.71
C ASP A 460 -8.63 -7.00 -23.47
N SER A 461 -8.19 -8.08 -22.82
CA SER A 461 -8.74 -8.53 -21.53
C SER A 461 -8.49 -7.51 -20.42
N PHE A 462 -7.32 -6.87 -20.41
CA PHE A 462 -6.93 -5.85 -19.43
C PHE A 462 -7.67 -4.53 -19.66
N LYS A 463 -7.88 -4.13 -20.93
CA LYS A 463 -8.75 -2.99 -21.26
C LYS A 463 -10.17 -3.25 -20.76
N LYS A 464 -10.71 -4.43 -21.06
CA LYS A 464 -12.06 -4.82 -20.63
C LYS A 464 -12.20 -4.88 -19.11
N MET A 465 -11.20 -5.42 -18.41
CA MET A 465 -11.18 -5.48 -16.94
C MET A 465 -10.98 -4.09 -16.29
N LYS A 466 -10.14 -3.24 -16.88
CA LYS A 466 -9.95 -1.85 -16.43
C LYS A 466 -11.22 -1.02 -16.62
N ASP A 467 -11.91 -1.21 -17.73
CA ASP A 467 -13.18 -0.52 -18.03
C ASP A 467 -14.30 -1.02 -17.09
N GLU A 468 -14.35 -2.32 -16.79
CA GLU A 468 -15.30 -2.93 -15.82
C GLU A 468 -15.06 -2.50 -14.36
N LEU A 469 -13.80 -2.24 -13.97
CA LEU A 469 -13.43 -1.70 -12.65
C LEU A 469 -13.66 -0.18 -12.53
N GLN A 470 -13.70 0.53 -13.66
CA GLN A 470 -14.01 1.97 -13.68
C GLN A 470 -15.51 2.24 -13.71
N THR A 471 -16.32 1.37 -14.34
CA THR A 471 -17.79 1.49 -14.33
C THR A 471 -18.40 1.21 -12.97
N THR A 472 -17.85 0.26 -12.20
CA THR A 472 -18.27 -0.02 -10.82
C THR A 472 -18.12 1.21 -9.91
N LYS A 473 -17.02 1.95 -10.05
CA LYS A 473 -16.79 3.20 -9.29
C LYS A 473 -17.77 4.32 -9.65
N LYS A 474 -18.24 4.36 -10.90
CA LYS A 474 -19.21 5.35 -11.37
C LYS A 474 -20.64 5.00 -10.92
N GLU A 475 -20.98 3.71 -10.89
CA GLU A 475 -22.26 3.21 -10.37
C GLU A 475 -22.36 3.34 -8.83
N GLU A 476 -21.26 3.12 -8.10
CA GLU A 476 -21.22 3.35 -6.64
C GLU A 476 -21.33 4.83 -6.27
N MET A 477 -20.70 5.73 -7.04
CA MET A 477 -20.85 7.19 -6.87
C MET A 477 -22.26 7.68 -7.20
N LEU A 478 -22.90 7.12 -8.25
CA LEU A 478 -24.28 7.46 -8.62
C LEU A 478 -25.29 6.97 -7.57
N ASN A 479 -25.06 5.80 -6.97
CA ASN A 479 -25.92 5.30 -5.90
C ASN A 479 -25.75 6.10 -4.60
N THR A 480 -24.54 6.51 -4.22
CA THR A 480 -24.33 7.36 -3.02
C THR A 480 -24.89 8.77 -3.18
N GLU A 481 -24.89 9.34 -4.39
CA GLU A 481 -25.56 10.62 -4.66
C GLU A 481 -27.09 10.50 -4.65
N SER A 482 -27.66 9.39 -5.15
CA SER A 482 -29.11 9.14 -5.09
C SER A 482 -29.59 8.96 -3.64
N THR A 483 -28.85 8.23 -2.80
CA THR A 483 -29.25 8.04 -1.39
C THR A 483 -29.12 9.33 -0.56
N ARG A 484 -28.16 10.21 -0.88
CA ARG A 484 -28.07 11.55 -0.26
C ARG A 484 -29.17 12.51 -0.69
N GLN A 485 -29.66 12.41 -1.93
CA GLN A 485 -30.78 13.25 -2.40
C GLN A 485 -32.13 12.84 -1.82
N ASP A 486 -32.33 11.56 -1.51
CA ASP A 486 -33.59 11.10 -0.90
C ASP A 486 -33.65 11.42 0.61
N MET A 487 -32.53 11.41 1.35
CA MET A 487 -32.52 11.83 2.76
C MET A 487 -32.75 13.33 2.96
N ASN A 488 -32.38 14.17 1.99
CA ASN A 488 -32.66 15.61 2.03
C ASN A 488 -34.11 15.99 1.67
N LYS A 489 -34.97 15.02 1.36
CA LYS A 489 -36.41 15.23 1.13
C LYS A 489 -37.28 14.77 2.28
N THR A 490 -36.71 14.23 3.37
CA THR A 490 -37.48 13.73 4.52
C THR A 490 -37.07 14.35 5.87
N PHE A 491 -36.43 15.52 5.86
CA PHE A 491 -36.28 16.37 7.03
C PHE A 491 -36.62 17.82 6.72
#